data_AF-A0A969W2U0-F1
#
_entry.id   AF-A0A969W2U0-F1
#
_cell.length_a   1.000
_cell.length_b   1.000
_cell.length_c   1.000
_cell.angle_alpha   90.00
_cell.angle_beta   90.00
_cell.angle_gamma   90.00
#
_symmetry.space_group_name_H-M   'P 1'
#
loop_
_entity.id
_entity.type
_entity.pdbx_description
1 polymer ?
#
loop_
_entity_poly.entity_id
_entity_poly.type
_entity_poly.pdbx_seq_one_letter_code
_entity_poly.pdbx_strand_id
1 'polypeptide(L)' 'MTYTSSLTDQEWAIIEPLLPQKHKTRPPKWTKRQILDGIFYQLKNGCNWSDLP' A
#
# COMPACT_ATOMS: atom_id res chain seq x y z
N MET A 1 1.27 -4.90 -10.74
CA MET A 1 2.64 -4.51 -11.14
C MET A 1 3.48 -4.47 -9.87
N THR A 2 4.59 -5.19 -9.84
CA THR A 2 5.49 -5.24 -8.69
C THR A 2 6.45 -4.06 -8.77
N TYR A 3 6.35 -3.13 -7.83
CA TYR A 3 7.25 -1.98 -7.75
C TYR A 3 8.53 -2.39 -7.01
N THR A 4 9.67 -1.77 -7.33
CA THR A 4 10.93 -1.93 -6.56
C THR A 4 10.82 -1.43 -5.10
N SER A 5 9.72 -0.77 -4.77
CA SER A 5 9.35 -0.29 -3.44
C SER A 5 8.20 -1.07 -2.81
N SER A 6 7.75 -2.16 -3.44
CA SER A 6 6.72 -3.01 -2.87
C SER A 6 7.22 -3.64 -1.56
N LEU A 7 6.38 -3.62 -0.53
CA LEU A 7 6.67 -4.30 0.73
C LEU A 7 6.93 -5.78 0.48
N THR A 8 7.98 -6.32 1.09
CA THR A 8 8.17 -7.77 1.14
C THR A 8 7.07 -8.42 1.98
N ASP A 9 6.82 -9.71 1.77
CA ASP A 9 5.81 -10.44 2.57
C ASP A 9 6.17 -10.46 4.07
N GLN A 10 7.46 -10.41 4.39
CA GLN A 10 7.96 -10.36 5.77
C GLN A 10 7.64 -9.03 6.45
N GLU A 11 7.88 -7.91 5.76
CA GLU A 11 7.53 -6.58 6.28
C GLU A 11 6.02 -6.40 6.36
N TRP A 12 5.29 -6.89 5.36
CA TRP A 12 3.83 -6.88 5.35
C TRP A 12 3.25 -7.62 6.55
N ALA A 13 3.80 -8.78 6.93
CA ALA A 13 3.36 -9.55 8.09
C ALA A 13 3.48 -8.78 9.43
N ILE A 14 4.41 -7.84 9.52
CA ILE A 14 4.58 -6.97 10.70
C ILE A 14 3.54 -5.83 10.69
N ILE A 15 3.27 -5.25 9.51
CA ILE A 15 2.39 -4.09 9.37
C ILE A 15 0.92 -4.49 9.41
N GLU A 16 0.54 -5.60 8.78
CA GLU A 16 -0.83 -6.10 8.69
C GLU A 16 -1.61 -6.07 10.03
N PRO A 17 -1.08 -6.61 11.15
CA PRO A 17 -1.78 -6.62 12.42
C PRO A 17 -1.94 -5.23 13.06
N LEU A 18 -1.12 -4.25 12.66
CA LEU A 18 -1.18 -2.87 13.17
C LEU A 18 -2.25 -2.04 12.45
N LEU A 19 -2.74 -2.49 11.29
CA LEU A 19 -3.70 -1.74 10.52
C LEU A 19 -5.11 -1.85 11.12
N PRO A 20 -5.90 -0.75 11.13
CA PRO A 20 -7.23 -0.74 11.73
C PRO A 20 -8.14 -1.79 11.09
N GLN A 21 -8.97 -2.43 11.91
CA GLN A 21 -9.88 -3.47 11.44
C GLN A 21 -10.85 -2.92 10.39
N LYS A 22 -11.27 -3.81 9.48
CA LYS A 22 -12.14 -3.43 8.36
C LYS A 22 -13.50 -2.98 8.92
N HIS A 23 -13.85 -1.72 8.70
CA HIS A 23 -15.18 -1.21 9.04
C HIS A 23 -16.25 -1.82 8.12
N LYS A 24 -17.50 -1.93 8.60
CA LYS A 24 -18.68 -2.37 7.82
C LYS A 24 -19.14 -1.29 6.82
N THR A 25 -18.20 -0.66 6.14
CA THR A 25 -18.44 0.38 5.13
C THR A 25 -18.23 -0.21 3.74
N ARG A 26 -18.47 0.60 2.69
CA ARG A 26 -18.21 0.21 1.30
C ARG A 26 -16.84 -0.48 1.19
N PRO A 27 -16.76 -1.69 0.60
CA PRO A 27 -15.50 -2.39 0.48
C PRO A 27 -14.51 -1.55 -0.35
N PRO A 28 -13.26 -1.39 0.10
CA PRO A 28 -12.27 -0.65 -0.65
C PRO A 28 -11.97 -1.38 -1.97
N LYS A 29 -11.76 -0.61 -3.04
CA LYS A 29 -11.38 -1.14 -4.36
C LYS A 29 -9.98 -1.75 -4.36
N TRP A 30 -9.10 -1.24 -3.51
CA TRP A 30 -7.70 -1.63 -3.39
C TRP A 30 -7.43 -2.31 -2.04
N THR A 31 -6.50 -3.26 -2.02
CA THR A 31 -6.05 -3.86 -0.76
C THR A 31 -5.21 -2.86 0.03
N LYS A 32 -5.16 -3.01 1.35
CA LYS A 32 -4.32 -2.14 2.20
C LYS A 32 -2.85 -2.18 1.77
N ARG A 33 -2.37 -3.35 1.31
CA ARG A 33 -1.02 -3.51 0.77
C ARG A 33 -0.77 -2.68 -0.48
N GLN A 34 -1.71 -2.70 -1.43
CA GLN A 34 -1.59 -1.89 -2.65
C GLN A 34 -1.55 -0.39 -2.34
N ILE A 35 -2.30 0.06 -1.33
CA ILE A 35 -2.27 1.47 -0.89
C ILE A 35 -0.89 1.80 -0.32
N LEU A 36 -0.36 0.96 0.59
CA LEU A 36 0.97 1.18 1.17
C LEU A 36 2.08 1.12 0.12
N ASP A 37 2.03 0.15 -0.80
CA ASP A 37 2.99 0.04 -1.90
C ASP A 37 3.01 1.31 -2.75
N GLY A 38 1.84 1.91 -3.01
CA GLY A 38 1.71 3.19 -3.71
C GLY A 38 2.33 4.37 -2.92
N ILE A 39 2.07 4.43 -1.61
CA ILE A 39 2.68 5.45 -0.72
C ILE A 39 4.21 5.30 -0.74
N PHE A 40 4.74 4.09 -0.57
CA PHE A 40 6.19 3.86 -0.56
C PHE A 40 6.84 4.12 -1.91
N TYR A 41 6.14 3.79 -3.01
CA TYR A 41 6.61 4.14 -4.34
C TYR A 41 6.71 5.66 -4.50
N GLN A 42 5.71 6.40 -4.04
CA GLN A 42 5.75 7.86 -4.08
C GLN A 42 6.90 8.42 -3.23
N LEU A 43 7.06 7.93 -2.00
CA LEU A 43 8.14 8.36 -1.10
C LEU A 43 9.53 8.05 -1.68
N LYS A 44 9.70 6.93 -2.39
CA LYS A 44 10.98 6.53 -2.99
C LYS A 44 11.32 7.33 -4.25
N ASN A 45 10.33 7.62 -5.10
CA ASN A 45 10.56 8.19 -6.44
C ASN A 45 10.19 9.68 -6.55
N GLY A 46 9.45 10.23 -5.59
CA GLY A 46 9.06 11.65 -5.56
C GLY A 46 8.05 12.07 -6.64
N CYS A 47 7.27 11.15 -7.20
CA CYS A 47 6.27 11.43 -8.24
C CYS A 47 4.96 12.00 -7.67
N ASN A 48 4.18 12.66 -8.53
CA ASN A 48 2.82 13.06 -8.16
C ASN A 48 1.91 11.82 -8.09
N TRP A 49 0.91 11.85 -7.21
CA TRP A 49 -0.11 10.80 -7.10
C TRP A 49 -0.82 10.50 -8.42
N SER A 50 -0.99 11.52 -9.27
CA SER A 50 -1.61 11.39 -10.60
C SER A 50 -0.74 10.65 -11.62
N ASP A 51 0.57 10.60 -11.39
CA ASP A 51 1.55 9.98 -12.29
C ASP A 51 1.91 8.55 -11.84
N LEU A 52 1.27 8.06 -10.77
CA LEU A 52 1.37 6.66 -10.37
C LEU A 52 0.67 5.78 -11.42
N PRO A 53 1.33 4.72 -11.95
CA PRO A 53 0.75 3.83 -12.94
C PRO A 53 -0.40 2.95 -12.40
#